data_AF-A0A970X3D9-F1
#
_entry.id   AF-A0A970X3D9-F1
#
_cell.length_a   1.000
_cell.length_b   1.000
_cell.length_c   1.000
_cell.angle_alpha   90.00
_cell.angle_beta   90.00
_cell.angle_gamma   90.00
#
_symmetry.space_group_name_H-M   'P 1'
#
loop_
_entity.id
_entity.type
_entity.pdbx_description
1 polymer ?
#
loop_
_entity_poly.entity_id
_entity_poly.type
_entity_poly.pdbx_seq_one_letter_code
_entity_poly.pdbx_strand_id
1 'polypeptide(L)'
;MKKVVSFFAFILVGLILLLGLLPLLFIGRASDLVKTQCEQNLQAQVDFDKLSLSLLRNFPRLTVTLNGLEVVGVDTFSQDTLVEADKIRLVVNLATILSKEGVNIQHIQLEKPRINALVLADGRANWDITKPDTMPDTPSEDSSSVRLQLRKISIDDACITFEDRSSGMKAAVDHWTGTLKGDLSAAKSRIETTSLIEALSFEYGGVSYVNKLRLEADLALDADLEHSVFALATNTIRLNAMELSLQGSVATPDTSTLRLDLTLNTEKVTFKDLLSMVPSLYKKQFDALEANGELALSAWVKGDMTGDQYPAFNLGLSVKDGA
;
A
#
# COMPACT_ATOMS: atom_id res chain seq x y z
N MET A 1 -43.58 33.31 -5.65
CA MET A 1 -42.29 32.84 -6.21
C MET A 1 -41.08 33.50 -5.55
N LYS A 2 -40.84 34.82 -5.64
CA LYS A 2 -39.66 35.48 -5.00
C LYS A 2 -39.49 35.22 -3.49
N LYS A 3 -40.58 35.25 -2.71
CA LYS A 3 -40.53 34.97 -1.25
C LYS A 3 -40.19 33.51 -0.92
N VAL A 4 -40.62 32.57 -1.77
CA VAL A 4 -40.34 31.14 -1.63
C VAL A 4 -38.88 30.85 -1.99
N VAL A 5 -38.39 31.42 -3.10
CA VAL A 5 -36.97 31.30 -3.50
C VAL A 5 -36.02 31.89 -2.45
N SER A 6 -36.36 33.05 -1.88
CA SER A 6 -35.58 33.68 -0.80
C SER A 6 -35.55 32.82 0.48
N PHE A 7 -36.66 32.20 0.84
CA PHE A 7 -36.74 31.30 2.00
C PHE A 7 -35.89 30.03 1.82
N PHE A 8 -35.96 29.39 0.64
CA PHE A 8 -35.10 28.24 0.33
C PHE A 8 -33.62 28.61 0.27
N ALA A 9 -33.28 29.79 -0.26
CA ALA A 9 -31.91 30.29 -0.26
C ALA A 9 -31.38 30.52 1.18
N PHE A 10 -32.20 31.06 2.07
CA PHE A 10 -31.84 31.25 3.48
C PHE A 10 -31.60 29.92 4.20
N ILE A 11 -32.46 28.93 3.99
CA ILE A 11 -32.27 27.57 4.53
C ILE A 11 -30.98 26.95 3.98
N LEU A 12 -30.73 27.10 2.67
CA LEU A 12 -29.53 26.57 2.04
C LEU A 12 -28.25 27.20 2.60
N VAL A 13 -28.24 28.53 2.79
CA VAL A 13 -27.12 29.25 3.42
C VAL A 13 -26.93 28.80 4.87
N GLY A 14 -28.03 28.64 5.63
CA GLY A 14 -28.00 28.10 6.99
C GLY A 14 -27.43 26.68 7.05
N LEU A 15 -27.80 25.82 6.09
CA LEU A 15 -27.28 24.45 5.99
C LEU A 15 -25.79 24.43 5.63
N ILE A 16 -25.34 25.27 4.70
CA ILE A 16 -23.92 25.39 4.34
C ILE A 16 -23.11 25.90 5.54
N LEU A 17 -23.61 26.92 6.26
CA LEU A 17 -23.00 27.41 7.50
C LEU A 17 -22.91 26.32 8.56
N LEU A 18 -23.99 25.54 8.75
CA LEU A 18 -24.02 24.42 9.68
C LEU A 18 -22.99 23.35 9.31
N LEU A 19 -22.92 22.95 8.04
CA LEU A 19 -21.94 21.97 7.56
C LEU A 19 -20.48 22.45 7.68
N GLY A 20 -20.25 23.77 7.66
CA GLY A 20 -18.94 24.38 7.91
C GLY A 20 -18.57 24.49 9.39
N LEU A 21 -19.54 24.80 10.27
CA LEU A 21 -19.32 25.01 11.71
C LEU A 21 -19.29 23.70 12.51
N LEU A 22 -20.10 22.71 12.13
CA LEU A 22 -20.21 21.44 12.87
C LEU A 22 -18.85 20.76 13.07
N PRO A 23 -17.98 20.62 12.05
CA PRO A 23 -16.66 19.99 12.22
C PRO A 23 -15.77 20.70 13.25
N LEU A 24 -15.88 22.03 13.40
CA LEU A 24 -15.07 22.81 14.33
C LEU A 24 -15.43 22.52 15.80
N LEU A 25 -16.69 22.17 16.09
CA LEU A 25 -17.14 21.84 17.44
C LEU A 25 -16.65 20.46 17.93
N PHE A 26 -16.36 19.54 17.01
CA PHE A 26 -15.99 18.14 17.35
C PHE A 26 -14.50 17.83 17.18
N ILE A 27 -13.71 18.73 16.59
CA ILE A 27 -12.29 18.51 16.26
C ILE A 27 -11.42 18.18 17.48
N GLY A 28 -11.63 18.87 18.61
CA GLY A 28 -10.87 18.64 19.85
C GLY A 28 -11.14 17.26 20.43
N ARG A 29 -12.42 16.91 20.62
CA ARG A 29 -12.83 15.58 21.12
C ARG A 29 -12.36 14.45 20.21
N ALA A 30 -12.41 14.65 18.89
CA ALA A 30 -11.92 13.67 17.93
C ALA A 30 -10.41 13.45 18.06
N SER A 31 -9.63 14.53 18.24
CA SER A 31 -8.19 14.46 18.48
C SER A 31 -7.84 13.67 19.74
N ASP A 32 -8.50 14.01 20.86
CA ASP A 32 -8.26 13.35 22.15
C ASP A 32 -8.62 11.86 22.10
N LEU A 33 -9.72 11.53 21.41
CA LEU A 33 -10.14 10.14 21.22
C LEU A 33 -9.12 9.34 20.40
N VAL A 34 -8.61 9.90 19.30
CA VAL A 34 -7.60 9.21 18.48
C VAL A 34 -6.33 8.94 19.29
N LYS A 35 -5.82 9.93 20.02
CA LYS A 35 -4.63 9.76 20.87
C LYS A 35 -4.85 8.70 21.95
N THR A 36 -5.99 8.79 22.66
CA THR A 36 -6.36 7.81 23.69
C THR A 36 -6.46 6.39 23.13
N GLN A 37 -7.10 6.22 21.97
CA GLN A 37 -7.22 4.90 21.33
C GLN A 37 -5.87 4.35 20.88
N CYS A 38 -4.97 5.20 20.35
CA CYS A 38 -3.62 4.77 20.00
C CYS A 38 -2.84 4.33 21.24
N GLU A 39 -2.84 5.13 22.31
CA GLU A 39 -2.17 4.79 23.57
C GLU A 39 -2.74 3.52 24.22
N GLN A 40 -4.05 3.28 24.12
CA GLN A 40 -4.68 2.10 24.70
C GLN A 40 -4.34 0.82 23.93
N ASN A 41 -4.22 0.90 22.60
CA ASN A 41 -4.03 -0.29 21.75
C ASN A 41 -2.58 -0.51 21.31
N LEU A 42 -1.71 0.50 21.39
CA LEU A 42 -0.35 0.45 20.85
C LEU A 42 0.72 0.68 21.93
N GLN A 43 1.80 -0.08 21.83
CA GLN A 43 3.10 0.09 22.48
C GLN A 43 4.00 0.95 21.59
N ALA A 44 3.51 2.13 21.22
CA ALA A 44 4.22 3.11 20.40
C ALA A 44 3.82 4.51 20.84
N GLN A 45 4.72 5.48 20.65
CA GLN A 45 4.38 6.88 20.79
C GLN A 45 3.78 7.34 19.46
N VAL A 46 2.51 7.76 19.50
CA VAL A 46 1.80 8.26 18.33
C VAL A 46 1.48 9.73 18.55
N ASP A 47 2.01 10.60 17.69
CA ASP A 47 1.70 12.01 17.71
C ASP A 47 1.33 12.53 16.31
N PHE A 48 0.70 13.70 16.28
CA PHE A 48 0.37 14.40 15.04
C PHE A 48 0.20 15.91 15.29
N ASP A 49 0.60 16.72 14.31
CA ASP A 49 0.50 18.19 14.40
C ASP A 49 -0.94 18.67 14.51
N LYS A 50 -1.81 18.11 13.65
CA LYS A 50 -3.18 18.61 13.50
C LYS A 50 -4.14 17.58 12.91
N LEU A 51 -5.23 17.34 13.64
CA LEU A 51 -6.44 16.70 13.13
C LEU A 51 -7.39 17.77 12.55
N SER A 52 -8.00 17.48 11.40
CA SER A 52 -9.06 18.30 10.81
C SER A 52 -10.20 17.48 10.24
N LEU A 53 -11.39 18.06 10.29
CA LEU A 53 -12.64 17.45 9.86
C LEU A 53 -13.28 18.32 8.77
N SER A 54 -13.77 17.70 7.71
CA SER A 54 -14.46 18.39 6.62
C SER A 54 -15.67 17.60 6.12
N LEU A 55 -16.84 18.23 6.15
CA LEU A 55 -18.09 17.71 5.60
C LEU A 55 -18.39 18.24 4.19
N LEU A 56 -18.01 19.49 3.90
CA LEU A 56 -18.39 20.18 2.66
C LEU A 56 -17.82 19.52 1.39
N ARG A 57 -16.59 19.00 1.45
CA ARG A 57 -15.90 18.48 0.26
C ARG A 57 -16.51 17.18 -0.29
N ASN A 58 -17.03 16.32 0.59
CA ASN A 58 -17.46 14.97 0.24
C ASN A 58 -18.86 14.63 0.77
N PHE A 59 -19.68 15.63 1.14
CA PHE A 59 -21.02 15.44 1.72
C PHE A 59 -21.85 14.44 0.88
N PRO A 60 -22.50 13.43 1.50
CA PRO A 60 -22.74 13.23 2.95
C PRO A 60 -21.61 12.51 3.71
N ARG A 61 -20.39 12.43 3.17
CA ARG A 61 -19.26 11.76 3.81
C ARG A 61 -18.39 12.73 4.60
N LEU A 62 -17.86 12.25 5.72
CA LEU A 62 -16.88 12.96 6.54
C LEU A 62 -15.48 12.69 6.02
N THR A 63 -14.71 13.74 5.84
CA THR A 63 -13.28 13.64 5.58
C THR A 63 -12.53 13.95 6.86
N VAL A 64 -11.80 12.98 7.38
CA VAL A 64 -10.86 13.13 8.50
C VAL A 64 -9.47 13.30 7.90
N THR A 65 -8.70 14.29 8.36
CA THR A 65 -7.32 14.52 7.90
C THR A 65 -6.41 14.69 9.10
N LEU A 66 -5.40 13.83 9.21
CA LEU A 66 -4.28 13.96 10.12
C LEU A 66 -3.11 14.56 9.34
N ASN A 67 -2.44 15.57 9.90
CA ASN A 67 -1.24 16.17 9.31
C ASN A 67 -0.06 15.91 10.25
N GLY A 68 1.10 15.60 9.68
CA GLY A 68 2.34 15.35 10.41
C GLY A 68 2.22 14.18 11.38
N LEU A 69 1.70 13.03 10.94
CA LEU A 69 1.65 11.83 11.80
C LEU A 69 3.08 11.34 12.04
N GLU A 70 3.37 11.00 13.29
CA GLU A 70 4.59 10.29 13.67
C GLU A 70 4.24 9.10 14.59
N VAL A 71 4.83 7.95 14.29
CA VAL A 71 4.73 6.72 15.09
C VAL A 71 6.15 6.25 15.41
N VAL A 72 6.54 6.40 16.67
CA VAL A 72 7.86 6.02 17.18
C VAL A 72 7.72 4.78 18.07
N GLY A 73 8.63 3.83 17.92
CA GLY A 73 8.66 2.65 18.80
C GLY A 73 8.94 3.00 20.25
N VAL A 74 8.78 2.02 21.14
CA VAL A 74 9.17 2.13 22.56
C VAL A 74 10.43 1.29 22.83
N ASP A 75 11.01 1.46 24.01
CA ASP A 75 12.17 0.69 24.50
C ASP A 75 13.34 0.67 23.50
N THR A 76 13.65 -0.50 22.94
CA THR A 76 14.76 -0.72 22.00
C THR A 76 14.57 0.05 20.69
N PHE A 77 13.35 0.45 20.36
CA PHE A 77 12.99 1.20 19.14
C PHE A 77 12.67 2.68 19.43
N SER A 78 12.98 3.19 20.62
CA SER A 78 12.68 4.58 21.03
C SER A 78 13.43 5.67 20.25
N GLN A 79 14.38 5.29 19.39
CA GLN A 79 15.10 6.19 18.48
C GLN A 79 14.78 5.90 17.00
N ASP A 80 13.86 4.97 16.74
CA ASP A 80 13.47 4.55 15.39
C ASP A 80 12.02 4.97 15.14
N THR A 81 11.83 5.92 14.23
CA THR A 81 10.51 6.28 13.73
C THR A 81 10.04 5.18 12.77
N LEU A 82 8.94 4.50 13.09
CA LEU A 82 8.35 3.44 12.29
C LEU A 82 7.56 4.02 11.11
N VAL A 83 6.70 5.01 11.38
CA VAL A 83 5.89 5.68 10.37
C VAL A 83 5.94 7.19 10.59
N GLU A 84 6.18 7.93 9.52
CA GLU A 84 5.95 9.36 9.43
C GLU A 84 5.03 9.62 8.22
N ALA A 85 4.13 10.60 8.27
CA ALA A 85 3.39 11.02 7.09
C ALA A 85 2.99 12.51 7.16
N ASP A 86 3.30 13.27 6.10
CA ASP A 86 2.87 14.66 5.97
C ASP A 86 1.35 14.78 6.11
N LYS A 87 0.61 13.87 5.47
CA LYS A 87 -0.85 13.88 5.51
C LYS A 87 -1.47 12.50 5.33
N ILE A 88 -2.40 12.17 6.21
CA ILE A 88 -3.31 11.03 6.06
C ILE A 88 -4.73 11.54 5.99
N ARG A 89 -5.46 11.14 4.95
CA ARG A 89 -6.86 11.50 4.76
C ARG A 89 -7.72 10.25 4.65
N LEU A 90 -8.70 10.17 5.54
CA LEU A 90 -9.71 9.12 5.57
C LEU A 90 -11.06 9.72 5.14
N VAL A 91 -11.75 9.06 4.23
CA VAL A 91 -13.14 9.41 3.87
C VAL A 91 -14.07 8.34 4.44
N VAL A 92 -14.92 8.76 5.35
CA VAL A 92 -15.78 7.91 6.18
C VAL A 92 -17.24 8.23 5.92
N ASN A 93 -18.10 7.21 5.91
CA ASN A 93 -19.54 7.41 5.80
C ASN A 93 -20.13 7.89 7.14
N LEU A 94 -20.80 9.05 7.16
CA LEU A 94 -21.43 9.58 8.37
C LEU A 94 -22.58 8.72 8.87
N ALA A 95 -23.37 8.14 7.95
CA ALA A 95 -24.53 7.35 8.33
C ALA A 95 -24.13 6.13 9.17
N THR A 96 -22.97 5.53 8.86
CA THR A 96 -22.43 4.38 9.59
C THR A 96 -21.83 4.76 10.94
N ILE A 97 -21.36 6.01 11.11
CA ILE A 97 -20.91 6.49 12.43
C ILE A 97 -22.11 6.67 13.38
N LEU A 98 -23.27 7.05 12.83
CA LEU A 98 -24.50 7.29 13.58
C LEU A 98 -25.33 6.03 13.80
N SER A 99 -25.25 5.05 12.89
CA SER A 99 -25.77 3.71 13.13
C SER A 99 -24.77 2.94 14.01
N LYS A 100 -25.24 2.04 14.87
CA LYS A 100 -24.36 1.16 15.67
C LYS A 100 -23.53 0.17 14.81
N GLU A 101 -23.46 0.36 13.50
CA GLU A 101 -22.81 -0.52 12.53
C GLU A 101 -21.30 -0.27 12.42
N GLY A 102 -20.80 0.79 13.05
CA GLY A 102 -19.38 1.08 13.17
C GLY A 102 -18.80 1.96 12.07
N VAL A 103 -17.51 2.26 12.15
CA VAL A 103 -16.86 3.23 11.27
C VAL A 103 -16.54 2.60 9.92
N ASN A 104 -17.13 3.11 8.85
CA ASN A 104 -16.89 2.63 7.48
C ASN A 104 -15.92 3.54 6.71
N ILE A 105 -14.69 3.06 6.50
CA ILE A 105 -13.66 3.75 5.73
C ILE A 105 -13.78 3.38 4.26
N GLN A 106 -14.04 4.37 3.41
CA GLN A 106 -14.16 4.18 1.96
C GLN A 106 -12.90 4.55 1.21
N HIS A 107 -12.28 5.68 1.53
CA HIS A 107 -11.04 6.11 0.87
C HIS A 107 -9.94 6.36 1.87
N ILE A 108 -8.74 5.92 1.52
CA ILE A 108 -7.49 6.23 2.22
C ILE A 108 -6.59 6.99 1.26
N GLN A 109 -6.07 8.13 1.69
CA GLN A 109 -5.03 8.86 0.97
C GLN A 109 -3.85 9.10 1.92
N LEU A 110 -2.66 8.72 1.46
CA LEU A 110 -1.39 8.90 2.14
C LEU A 110 -0.55 9.86 1.29
N GLU A 111 -0.07 10.94 1.89
CA GLU A 111 0.83 11.92 1.27
C GLU A 111 2.16 11.87 2.00
N LYS A 112 3.23 11.58 1.23
CA LYS A 112 4.61 11.42 1.67
C LYS A 112 4.77 10.54 2.91
N PRO A 113 4.16 9.33 2.95
CA PRO A 113 4.43 8.43 4.06
C PRO A 113 5.89 7.94 3.98
N ARG A 114 6.60 8.00 5.09
CA ARG A 114 7.91 7.38 5.29
C ARG A 114 7.74 6.22 6.26
N ILE A 115 8.08 5.02 5.82
CA ILE A 115 7.94 3.81 6.62
C ILE A 115 9.31 3.16 6.75
N ASN A 116 9.70 2.83 7.97
CA ASN A 116 10.95 2.15 8.28
C ASN A 116 10.64 0.86 9.05
N ALA A 117 10.60 -0.27 8.35
CA ALA A 117 10.38 -1.58 8.92
C ALA A 117 11.74 -2.22 9.26
N LEU A 118 11.97 -2.52 10.54
CA LEU A 118 13.23 -3.03 11.04
C LEU A 118 13.03 -4.30 11.86
N VAL A 119 13.76 -5.36 11.50
CA VAL A 119 13.96 -6.57 12.32
C VAL A 119 15.38 -6.56 12.88
N LEU A 120 15.50 -6.69 14.19
CA LEU A 120 16.78 -6.79 14.89
C LEU A 120 17.39 -8.19 14.71
N ALA A 121 18.68 -8.32 15.02
CA ALA A 121 19.38 -9.60 14.94
C ALA A 121 18.80 -10.68 15.89
N ASP A 122 18.08 -10.28 16.93
CA ASP A 122 17.36 -11.17 17.85
C ASP A 122 15.93 -11.52 17.38
N GLY A 123 15.52 -11.05 16.20
CA GLY A 123 14.22 -11.32 15.59
C GLY A 123 13.10 -10.37 16.00
N ARG A 124 13.32 -9.44 16.93
CA ARG A 124 12.28 -8.45 17.30
C ARG A 124 12.07 -7.43 16.17
N ALA A 125 10.81 -7.13 15.88
CA ALA A 125 10.44 -6.18 14.85
C ALA A 125 9.86 -4.88 15.43
N ASN A 126 10.18 -3.74 14.80
CA ASN A 126 9.71 -2.43 15.27
C ASN A 126 8.24 -2.12 14.97
N TRP A 127 7.58 -2.95 14.15
CA TRP A 127 6.15 -2.86 13.85
C TRP A 127 5.28 -3.72 14.78
N ASP A 128 5.87 -4.55 15.63
CA ASP A 128 5.15 -5.36 16.63
C ASP A 128 4.75 -4.49 17.82
N ILE A 129 3.88 -3.51 17.55
CA ILE A 129 3.48 -2.47 18.50
C ILE A 129 2.08 -2.70 19.06
N THR A 130 1.33 -3.72 18.64
CA THR A 130 -0.02 -3.96 19.17
C THR A 130 0.06 -4.53 20.59
N LYS A 131 -0.69 -3.97 21.55
CA LYS A 131 -0.77 -4.54 22.90
C LYS A 131 -1.50 -5.88 22.85
N PRO A 132 -1.03 -6.90 23.57
CA PRO A 132 -1.77 -8.15 23.72
C PRO A 132 -3.11 -7.87 24.39
N ASP A 133 -4.16 -8.49 23.88
CA ASP A 133 -5.50 -8.36 24.44
C ASP A 133 -5.52 -9.07 25.81
N THR A 134 -5.74 -8.30 26.88
CA THR A 134 -5.63 -8.79 28.27
C THR A 134 -6.98 -9.09 28.89
N MET A 135 -8.08 -8.91 28.16
CA MET A 135 -9.42 -9.28 28.61
C MET A 135 -9.87 -10.62 27.99
N PRO A 136 -10.56 -11.50 28.75
CA PRO A 136 -11.26 -12.62 28.16
C PRO A 136 -12.28 -12.11 27.15
N ASP A 137 -12.40 -12.80 26.00
CA ASP A 137 -13.43 -12.62 24.96
C ASP A 137 -14.85 -12.66 25.56
N THR A 138 -15.24 -11.57 26.19
CA THR A 138 -16.62 -11.30 26.58
C THR A 138 -17.10 -10.35 25.50
N PRO A 139 -18.02 -10.75 24.62
CA PRO A 139 -18.51 -9.86 23.56
C PRO A 139 -19.16 -8.65 24.23
N SER A 140 -18.43 -7.54 24.27
CA SER A 140 -18.98 -6.27 24.70
C SER A 140 -19.91 -5.78 23.60
N GLU A 141 -21.20 -5.64 23.89
CA GLU A 141 -22.21 -5.14 22.94
C GLU A 141 -21.94 -3.69 22.48
N ASP A 142 -20.97 -3.00 23.08
CA ASP A 142 -20.59 -1.61 22.79
C ASP A 142 -19.24 -1.46 22.04
N SER A 143 -18.59 -2.53 21.59
CA SER A 143 -17.40 -2.38 20.74
C SER A 143 -17.80 -1.87 19.36
N SER A 144 -17.54 -0.61 19.08
CA SER A 144 -17.70 -0.05 17.73
C SER A 144 -16.70 -0.73 16.78
N SER A 145 -17.13 -1.74 16.04
CA SER A 145 -16.28 -2.43 15.07
C SER A 145 -15.91 -1.47 13.92
N VAL A 146 -14.63 -1.27 13.63
CA VAL A 146 -14.23 -0.59 12.39
C VAL A 146 -14.44 -1.56 11.23
N ARG A 147 -15.23 -1.16 10.23
CA ARG A 147 -15.47 -1.94 9.02
C ARG A 147 -14.76 -1.29 7.85
N LEU A 148 -13.92 -2.05 7.15
CA LEU A 148 -13.21 -1.56 5.97
C LEU A 148 -14.03 -1.88 4.72
N GLN A 149 -14.83 -0.92 4.23
CA GLN A 149 -15.39 -1.01 2.86
C GLN A 149 -14.57 -0.14 1.92
N LEU A 150 -13.29 -0.48 1.82
CA LEU A 150 -12.37 0.26 0.98
C LEU A 150 -12.86 0.25 -0.47
N ARG A 151 -12.86 1.44 -1.05
CA ARG A 151 -13.19 1.74 -2.44
C ARG A 151 -11.99 2.29 -3.20
N LYS A 152 -11.11 3.01 -2.49
CA LYS A 152 -9.92 3.63 -3.07
C LYS A 152 -8.81 3.80 -2.05
N ILE A 153 -7.59 3.48 -2.46
CA ILE A 153 -6.35 3.90 -1.81
C ILE A 153 -5.59 4.78 -2.80
N SER A 154 -4.98 5.86 -2.31
CA SER A 154 -4.01 6.64 -3.08
C SER A 154 -2.81 6.95 -2.24
N ILE A 155 -1.64 6.73 -2.80
CA ILE A 155 -0.33 6.97 -2.20
C ILE A 155 0.35 8.01 -3.08
N ASP A 156 0.85 9.07 -2.47
CA ASP A 156 1.60 10.12 -3.14
C ASP A 156 2.98 10.22 -2.49
N ASP A 157 4.04 9.93 -3.25
CA ASP A 157 5.44 10.11 -2.87
C ASP A 157 5.89 9.36 -1.60
N ALA A 158 5.54 8.08 -1.48
CA ALA A 158 5.95 7.22 -0.36
C ALA A 158 7.42 6.81 -0.42
N CYS A 159 8.05 6.73 0.75
CA CYS A 159 9.36 6.11 0.94
C CYS A 159 9.22 4.95 1.93
N ILE A 160 9.62 3.74 1.56
CA ILE A 160 9.53 2.57 2.43
C ILE A 160 10.91 1.92 2.48
N THR A 161 11.39 1.68 3.68
CA THR A 161 12.63 0.95 3.93
C THR A 161 12.30 -0.28 4.77
N PHE A 162 12.95 -1.39 4.42
CA PHE A 162 12.89 -2.63 5.16
C PHE A 162 14.33 -3.10 5.40
N GLU A 163 14.68 -3.38 6.64
CA GLU A 163 15.95 -3.98 7.02
C GLU A 163 15.68 -5.16 7.97
N ASP A 164 16.08 -6.36 7.57
CA ASP A 164 16.14 -7.51 8.45
C ASP A 164 17.60 -7.86 8.74
N ARG A 165 18.03 -7.51 9.95
CA ARG A 165 19.40 -7.73 10.42
C ARG A 165 19.68 -9.20 10.75
N SER A 166 18.66 -10.03 10.93
CA SER A 166 18.82 -11.47 11.18
C SER A 166 19.21 -12.23 9.91
N SER A 167 18.64 -11.85 8.77
CA SER A 167 18.93 -12.45 7.46
C SER A 167 19.92 -11.63 6.61
N GLY A 168 20.18 -10.38 6.98
CA GLY A 168 20.99 -9.45 6.17
C GLY A 168 20.27 -8.97 4.92
N MET A 169 18.94 -8.95 4.96
CA MET A 169 18.08 -8.50 3.86
C MET A 169 17.75 -7.01 4.00
N LYS A 170 17.85 -6.26 2.89
CA LYS A 170 17.41 -4.87 2.81
C LYS A 170 16.59 -4.64 1.56
N ALA A 171 15.48 -3.93 1.69
CA ALA A 171 14.68 -3.48 0.56
C ALA A 171 14.34 -2.00 0.75
N ALA A 172 14.28 -1.26 -0.35
CA ALA A 172 13.86 0.13 -0.33
C ALA A 172 12.97 0.45 -1.55
N VAL A 173 11.96 1.26 -1.30
CA VAL A 173 11.04 1.82 -2.30
C VAL A 173 11.07 3.32 -2.10
N ASP A 174 11.64 4.06 -3.05
CA ASP A 174 11.72 5.51 -2.99
C ASP A 174 10.77 6.16 -4.02
N HIS A 175 10.08 7.22 -3.58
CA HIS A 175 9.13 8.01 -4.36
C HIS A 175 8.05 7.16 -5.04
N TRP A 176 7.34 6.34 -4.25
CA TRP A 176 6.21 5.56 -4.72
C TRP A 176 4.92 6.39 -4.76
N THR A 177 4.37 6.57 -5.95
CA THR A 177 3.04 7.12 -6.16
C THR A 177 2.16 6.08 -6.82
N GLY A 178 0.96 5.86 -6.29
CA GLY A 178 0.07 4.84 -6.79
C GLY A 178 -1.37 5.02 -6.37
N THR A 179 -2.26 4.32 -7.07
CA THR A 179 -3.66 4.24 -6.70
C THR A 179 -4.15 2.82 -6.78
N LEU A 180 -5.06 2.45 -5.89
CA LEU A 180 -5.81 1.20 -5.95
C LEU A 180 -7.29 1.57 -5.88
N LYS A 181 -8.09 1.05 -6.79
CA LYS A 181 -9.55 1.25 -6.83
C LYS A 181 -10.23 -0.10 -6.97
N GLY A 182 -11.32 -0.29 -6.25
CA GLY A 182 -12.10 -1.53 -6.29
C GLY A 182 -12.99 -1.63 -5.06
N ASP A 183 -14.07 -2.40 -5.15
CA ASP A 183 -14.92 -2.69 -3.99
C ASP A 183 -14.28 -3.84 -3.19
N LEU A 184 -13.48 -3.53 -2.17
CA LEU A 184 -12.83 -4.55 -1.34
C LEU A 184 -13.77 -5.17 -0.30
N SER A 185 -15.06 -4.80 -0.30
CA SER A 185 -16.08 -5.37 0.59
C SER A 185 -17.01 -6.37 -0.11
N ALA A 186 -16.99 -6.41 -1.44
CA ALA A 186 -17.78 -7.37 -2.22
C ALA A 186 -17.09 -8.74 -2.25
N ALA A 187 -17.87 -9.81 -2.46
CA ALA A 187 -17.29 -11.14 -2.65
C ALA A 187 -16.41 -11.20 -3.91
N LYS A 188 -16.79 -10.45 -4.96
CA LYS A 188 -16.04 -10.32 -6.20
C LYS A 188 -15.89 -8.87 -6.58
N SER A 189 -14.72 -8.50 -7.10
CA SER A 189 -14.37 -7.12 -7.36
C SER A 189 -13.38 -7.01 -8.51
N ARG A 190 -13.56 -6.02 -9.38
CA ARG A 190 -12.48 -5.59 -10.27
C ARG A 190 -11.62 -4.58 -9.53
N ILE A 191 -10.33 -4.88 -9.41
CA ILE A 191 -9.36 -4.01 -8.78
C ILE A 191 -8.47 -3.43 -9.87
N GLU A 192 -8.40 -2.11 -9.91
CA GLU A 192 -7.52 -1.35 -10.81
C GLU A 192 -6.43 -0.70 -9.98
N THR A 193 -5.18 -0.84 -10.39
CA THR A 193 -4.04 -0.25 -9.71
C THR A 193 -3.08 0.41 -10.68
N THR A 194 -2.61 1.59 -10.29
CA THR A 194 -1.49 2.27 -10.93
C THR A 194 -0.37 2.40 -9.91
N SER A 195 0.87 2.20 -10.33
CA SER A 195 2.03 2.31 -9.48
C SER A 195 3.20 2.86 -10.26
N LEU A 196 3.83 3.90 -9.73
CA LEU A 196 5.11 4.44 -10.17
C LEU A 196 6.03 4.43 -8.97
N ILE A 197 7.13 3.70 -9.07
CA ILE A 197 8.22 3.67 -8.11
C ILE A 197 9.47 4.17 -8.84
N GLU A 198 10.03 5.29 -8.39
CA GLU A 198 11.21 5.88 -9.01
C GLU A 198 12.48 5.07 -8.76
N ALA A 199 12.62 4.49 -7.56
CA ALA A 199 13.75 3.63 -7.23
C ALA A 199 13.35 2.50 -6.29
N LEU A 200 13.37 1.27 -6.82
CA LEU A 200 13.31 0.03 -6.07
C LEU A 200 14.73 -0.50 -5.88
N SER A 201 15.08 -0.86 -4.65
CA SER A 201 16.37 -1.47 -4.32
C SER A 201 16.19 -2.71 -3.46
N PHE A 202 17.05 -3.71 -3.68
CA PHE A 202 17.06 -4.95 -2.92
C PHE A 202 18.50 -5.44 -2.75
N GLU A 203 18.86 -5.75 -1.50
CA GLU A 203 20.15 -6.27 -1.08
C GLU A 203 19.93 -7.50 -0.20
N TYR A 204 20.76 -8.51 -0.38
CA TYR A 204 20.75 -9.70 0.45
C TYR A 204 22.18 -10.19 0.66
N GLY A 205 22.55 -10.45 1.91
CA GLY A 205 23.90 -10.92 2.26
C GLY A 205 25.01 -9.95 1.84
N GLY A 206 24.74 -8.64 1.83
CA GLY A 206 25.69 -7.60 1.38
C GLY A 206 25.84 -7.46 -0.14
N VAL A 207 25.07 -8.21 -0.92
CA VAL A 207 25.06 -8.14 -2.39
C VAL A 207 23.81 -7.39 -2.85
N SER A 208 23.99 -6.29 -3.58
CA SER A 208 22.88 -5.56 -4.20
C SER A 208 22.42 -6.31 -5.45
N TYR A 209 21.20 -6.84 -5.43
CA TYR A 209 20.59 -7.56 -6.56
C TYR A 209 19.73 -6.63 -7.42
N VAL A 210 19.08 -5.65 -6.80
CA VAL A 210 18.34 -4.58 -7.48
C VAL A 210 18.85 -3.26 -6.95
N ASN A 211 19.21 -2.35 -7.85
CA ASN A 211 19.76 -1.04 -7.48
C ASN A 211 19.00 0.07 -8.20
N LYS A 212 18.13 0.78 -7.47
CA LYS A 212 17.36 1.94 -7.97
C LYS A 212 16.65 1.66 -9.29
N LEU A 213 16.00 0.52 -9.39
CA LEU A 213 15.20 0.13 -10.54
C LEU A 213 13.91 0.97 -10.57
N ARG A 214 13.64 1.66 -11.68
CA ARG A 214 12.36 2.33 -11.88
C ARG A 214 11.30 1.30 -12.25
N LEU A 215 10.16 1.29 -11.56
CA LEU A 215 9.04 0.40 -11.83
C LEU A 215 7.77 1.22 -12.13
N GLU A 216 7.14 0.93 -13.26
CA GLU A 216 5.81 1.43 -13.60
C GLU A 216 4.88 0.24 -13.79
N ALA A 217 3.69 0.29 -13.21
CA ALA A 217 2.69 -0.75 -13.37
C ALA A 217 1.30 -0.13 -13.49
N ASP A 218 0.56 -0.52 -14.52
CA ASP A 218 -0.87 -0.29 -14.67
C ASP A 218 -1.53 -1.67 -14.80
N LEU A 219 -2.31 -2.07 -13.80
CA LEU A 219 -2.87 -3.41 -13.69
C LEU A 219 -4.37 -3.32 -13.45
N ALA A 220 -5.12 -4.20 -14.10
CA ALA A 220 -6.46 -4.56 -13.71
C ALA A 220 -6.49 -6.05 -13.39
N LEU A 221 -7.08 -6.40 -12.24
CA LEU A 221 -7.25 -7.76 -11.81
C LEU A 221 -8.70 -8.01 -11.39
N ASP A 222 -9.18 -9.21 -11.68
CA ASP A 222 -10.47 -9.69 -11.21
C ASP A 222 -10.23 -10.50 -9.93
N ALA A 223 -10.73 -9.98 -8.81
CA ALA A 223 -10.57 -10.55 -7.48
C ALA A 223 -11.82 -11.32 -7.07
N ASP A 224 -11.64 -12.58 -6.70
CA ASP A 224 -12.56 -13.36 -5.88
C ASP A 224 -12.09 -13.27 -4.44
N LEU A 225 -12.61 -12.29 -3.70
CA LEU A 225 -12.20 -11.99 -2.32
C LEU A 225 -12.72 -13.04 -1.33
N GLU A 226 -13.80 -13.74 -1.67
CA GLU A 226 -14.31 -14.87 -0.87
C GLU A 226 -13.35 -16.06 -0.89
N HIS A 227 -12.76 -16.35 -2.06
CA HIS A 227 -11.80 -17.46 -2.23
C HIS A 227 -10.34 -17.00 -2.25
N SER A 228 -10.08 -15.70 -2.04
CA SER A 228 -8.75 -15.07 -2.12
C SER A 228 -7.99 -15.41 -3.41
N VAL A 229 -8.65 -15.30 -4.56
CA VAL A 229 -8.07 -15.52 -5.89
C VAL A 229 -8.01 -14.20 -6.64
N PHE A 230 -6.87 -13.90 -7.25
CA PHE A 230 -6.61 -12.68 -8.01
C PHE A 230 -6.13 -13.05 -9.40
N ALA A 231 -6.97 -12.83 -10.42
CA ALA A 231 -6.64 -13.11 -11.80
C ALA A 231 -6.27 -11.81 -12.53
N LEU A 232 -5.09 -11.77 -13.16
CA LEU A 232 -4.64 -10.65 -13.96
C LEU A 232 -5.48 -10.57 -15.24
N ALA A 233 -6.15 -9.43 -15.47
CA ALA A 233 -6.94 -9.20 -16.66
C ALA A 233 -6.13 -8.45 -17.73
N THR A 234 -5.70 -7.24 -17.43
CA THR A 234 -4.84 -6.41 -18.30
C THR A 234 -3.71 -5.84 -17.48
N ASN A 235 -2.51 -5.80 -18.04
CA ASN A 235 -1.38 -5.19 -17.36
C ASN A 235 -0.36 -4.65 -18.35
N THR A 236 0.25 -3.54 -17.93
CA THR A 236 1.49 -3.03 -18.49
C THR A 236 2.43 -2.85 -17.33
N ILE A 237 3.54 -3.59 -17.32
CA ILE A 237 4.60 -3.46 -16.33
C ILE A 237 5.85 -3.02 -17.07
N ARG A 238 6.50 -1.98 -16.58
CA ARG A 238 7.76 -1.48 -17.13
C ARG A 238 8.80 -1.44 -16.02
N LEU A 239 9.93 -2.09 -16.26
CA LEU A 239 11.12 -2.05 -15.42
C LEU A 239 12.19 -1.28 -16.18
N ASN A 240 12.55 -0.08 -15.73
CA ASN A 240 13.34 0.88 -16.50
C ASN A 240 12.73 1.14 -17.89
N ALA A 241 13.37 0.68 -18.97
CA ALA A 241 12.87 0.75 -20.34
C ALA A 241 12.25 -0.56 -20.83
N MET A 242 12.36 -1.64 -20.06
CA MET A 242 11.89 -2.97 -20.42
C MET A 242 10.40 -3.13 -20.12
N GLU A 243 9.60 -3.39 -21.13
CA GLU A 243 8.17 -3.68 -20.98
C GLU A 243 7.93 -5.19 -20.84
N LEU A 244 7.13 -5.53 -19.85
CA LEU A 244 6.77 -6.87 -19.45
C LEU A 244 5.25 -7.04 -19.54
N SER A 245 4.83 -8.18 -20.09
CA SER A 245 3.47 -8.69 -19.96
C SER A 245 3.46 -9.81 -18.93
N LEU A 246 2.50 -9.77 -18.02
CA LEU A 246 2.26 -10.79 -17.02
C LEU A 246 0.86 -11.37 -17.26
N GLN A 247 0.67 -12.67 -17.08
CA GLN A 247 -0.63 -13.32 -17.26
C GLN A 247 -0.81 -14.39 -16.21
N GLY A 248 -2.06 -14.67 -15.85
CA GLY A 248 -2.42 -15.74 -14.93
C GLY A 248 -2.95 -15.22 -13.60
N SER A 249 -2.75 -15.97 -12.52
CA SER A 249 -3.40 -15.73 -11.24
C SER A 249 -2.54 -16.07 -10.03
N VAL A 250 -2.87 -15.43 -8.93
CA VAL A 250 -2.36 -15.72 -7.59
C VAL A 250 -3.53 -16.06 -6.69
N ALA A 251 -3.38 -17.06 -5.82
CA ALA A 251 -4.37 -17.36 -4.79
C ALA A 251 -3.71 -17.64 -3.45
N THR A 252 -4.42 -17.36 -2.36
CA THR A 252 -4.04 -17.76 -1.01
C THR A 252 -5.11 -18.69 -0.45
N PRO A 253 -5.03 -20.01 -0.71
CA PRO A 253 -6.05 -20.97 -0.29
C PRO A 253 -6.20 -21.08 1.24
N ASP A 254 -5.13 -20.78 1.96
CA ASP A 254 -5.04 -20.77 3.41
C ASP A 254 -4.00 -19.74 3.88
N THR A 255 -3.76 -19.64 5.18
CA THR A 255 -2.86 -18.65 5.80
C THR A 255 -1.37 -18.90 5.54
N SER A 256 -1.01 -20.06 4.98
CA SER A 256 0.38 -20.51 4.81
C SER A 256 0.78 -20.82 3.37
N THR A 257 -0.21 -20.92 2.47
CA THR A 257 -0.01 -21.34 1.08
C THR A 257 -0.24 -20.19 0.12
N LEU A 258 0.73 -19.93 -0.75
CA LEU A 258 0.61 -19.05 -1.91
C LEU A 258 0.61 -19.88 -3.19
N ARG A 259 -0.53 -19.96 -3.87
CA ARG A 259 -0.64 -20.63 -5.18
C ARG A 259 -0.36 -19.64 -6.30
N LEU A 260 0.61 -19.97 -7.15
CA LEU A 260 1.00 -19.17 -8.31
C LEU A 260 0.67 -19.93 -9.60
N ASP A 261 0.12 -19.22 -10.57
CA ASP A 261 0.09 -19.64 -11.97
C ASP A 261 0.31 -18.39 -12.81
N LEU A 262 1.58 -18.02 -13.00
CA LEU A 262 1.97 -16.77 -13.63
C LEU A 262 2.89 -17.05 -14.81
N THR A 263 2.63 -16.38 -15.92
CA THR A 263 3.49 -16.36 -17.10
C THR A 263 3.90 -14.93 -17.39
N LEU A 264 5.20 -14.70 -17.56
CA LEU A 264 5.81 -13.45 -17.95
C LEU A 264 6.38 -13.59 -19.35
N ASN A 265 6.12 -12.61 -20.21
CA ASN A 265 6.75 -12.50 -21.52
C ASN A 265 7.16 -11.06 -21.80
N THR A 266 8.24 -10.92 -22.57
CA THR A 266 8.71 -9.62 -23.08
C THR A 266 8.56 -9.58 -24.59
N GLU A 267 8.09 -8.46 -25.14
CA GLU A 267 7.99 -8.34 -26.61
C GLU A 267 9.31 -7.89 -27.25
N LYS A 268 9.99 -6.90 -26.66
CA LYS A 268 11.23 -6.32 -27.19
C LYS A 268 12.14 -5.89 -26.05
N VAL A 269 13.23 -6.63 -25.84
CA VAL A 269 14.28 -6.25 -24.88
C VAL A 269 15.58 -6.09 -25.65
N THR A 270 16.32 -5.02 -25.38
CA THR A 270 17.69 -4.87 -25.91
C THR A 270 18.71 -5.40 -24.90
N PHE A 271 19.92 -5.74 -25.37
CA PHE A 271 21.00 -6.17 -24.47
C PHE A 271 21.33 -5.09 -23.45
N LYS A 272 21.25 -3.83 -23.87
CA LYS A 272 21.45 -2.67 -23.00
C LYS A 272 20.42 -2.62 -21.86
N ASP A 273 19.17 -2.99 -22.12
CA ASP A 273 18.11 -3.00 -21.11
C ASP A 273 18.36 -4.10 -20.08
N LEU A 274 18.75 -5.32 -20.51
CA LEU A 274 19.14 -6.39 -19.58
C LEU A 274 20.39 -6.03 -18.78
N LEU A 275 21.42 -5.46 -19.42
CA LEU A 275 22.64 -5.01 -18.74
C LEU A 275 22.34 -3.90 -17.71
N SER A 276 21.29 -3.10 -17.91
CA SER A 276 20.86 -2.10 -16.93
C SER A 276 20.38 -2.71 -15.62
N MET A 277 19.95 -3.98 -15.64
CA MET A 277 19.51 -4.73 -14.47
C MET A 277 20.64 -5.52 -13.80
N VAL A 278 21.84 -5.58 -14.42
CA VAL A 278 22.98 -6.29 -13.84
C VAL A 278 23.47 -5.55 -12.60
N PRO A 279 23.65 -6.25 -11.46
CA PRO A 279 24.24 -5.68 -10.26
C PRO A 279 25.51 -4.87 -10.53
N SER A 280 25.64 -3.74 -9.82
CA SER A 280 26.77 -2.82 -9.97
C SER A 280 28.13 -3.51 -9.75
N LEU A 281 28.17 -4.56 -8.92
CA LEU A 281 29.37 -5.38 -8.67
C LEU A 281 29.97 -5.98 -9.95
N TYR A 282 29.12 -6.34 -10.92
CA TYR A 282 29.56 -6.96 -12.18
C TYR A 282 29.69 -5.96 -13.33
N LYS A 283 29.17 -4.74 -13.19
CA LYS A 283 29.11 -3.74 -14.28
C LYS A 283 30.45 -3.47 -14.95
N LYS A 284 31.54 -3.34 -14.17
CA LYS A 284 32.90 -3.12 -14.69
C LYS A 284 33.39 -4.23 -15.63
N GLN A 285 32.88 -5.46 -15.48
CA GLN A 285 33.25 -6.59 -16.33
C GLN A 285 32.53 -6.53 -17.70
N PHE A 286 31.47 -5.73 -17.80
CA PHE A 286 30.64 -5.57 -18.99
C PHE A 286 30.80 -4.21 -19.68
N ASP A 287 31.59 -3.28 -19.14
CA ASP A 287 31.79 -1.94 -19.73
C ASP A 287 32.37 -1.98 -21.15
N ALA A 288 33.14 -3.03 -21.49
CA ALA A 288 33.71 -3.26 -22.82
C ALA A 288 32.86 -4.20 -23.69
N LEU A 289 31.71 -4.68 -23.20
CA LEU A 289 30.83 -5.59 -23.93
C LEU A 289 29.97 -4.79 -24.92
N GLU A 290 30.29 -4.91 -26.20
CA GLU A 290 29.38 -4.53 -27.28
C GLU A 290 28.56 -5.76 -27.65
N ALA A 291 27.25 -5.70 -27.41
CA ALA A 291 26.32 -6.78 -27.74
C ALA A 291 25.11 -6.20 -28.47
N ASN A 292 24.82 -6.77 -29.64
CA ASN A 292 23.64 -6.43 -30.44
C ASN A 292 22.70 -7.64 -30.55
N GLY A 293 21.50 -7.42 -31.08
CA GLY A 293 20.48 -8.46 -31.28
C GLY A 293 19.19 -8.18 -30.51
N GLU A 294 18.14 -8.93 -30.87
CA GLU A 294 16.84 -8.89 -30.21
C GLU A 294 16.81 -9.96 -29.11
N LEU A 295 16.41 -9.56 -27.89
CA LEU A 295 16.22 -10.47 -26.77
C LEU A 295 14.73 -10.65 -26.49
N ALA A 296 14.34 -11.89 -26.23
CA ALA A 296 13.06 -12.19 -25.61
C ALA A 296 13.27 -13.08 -24.38
N LEU A 297 12.71 -12.63 -23.27
CA LEU A 297 12.61 -13.33 -22.01
C LEU A 297 11.18 -13.88 -21.87
N SER A 298 11.08 -15.16 -21.56
CA SER A 298 9.85 -15.79 -21.11
C SER A 298 10.11 -16.47 -19.78
N ALA A 299 9.16 -16.36 -18.85
CA ALA A 299 9.23 -17.06 -17.59
C ALA A 299 7.84 -17.54 -17.21
N TRP A 300 7.77 -18.65 -16.48
CA TRP A 300 6.53 -19.01 -15.81
C TRP A 300 6.85 -19.61 -14.44
N VAL A 301 5.90 -19.45 -13.53
CA VAL A 301 5.90 -20.07 -12.22
C VAL A 301 4.52 -20.67 -11.97
N LYS A 302 4.49 -21.94 -11.56
CA LYS A 302 3.26 -22.69 -11.37
C LYS A 302 3.36 -23.65 -10.19
N GLY A 303 2.40 -23.57 -9.28
CA GLY A 303 2.28 -24.45 -8.13
C GLY A 303 2.12 -23.70 -6.83
N ASP A 304 2.16 -24.45 -5.73
CA ASP A 304 2.01 -23.93 -4.38
C ASP A 304 3.37 -23.62 -3.77
N MET A 305 3.43 -22.51 -3.05
CA MET A 305 4.54 -22.11 -2.20
C MET A 305 4.08 -22.19 -0.75
N THR A 306 4.65 -23.12 0.02
CA THR A 306 4.30 -23.37 1.43
C THR A 306 5.56 -23.78 2.19
N GLY A 307 5.98 -22.97 3.17
CA GLY A 307 7.26 -23.20 3.88
C GLY A 307 8.43 -23.26 2.91
N ASP A 308 9.19 -24.36 2.93
CA ASP A 308 10.34 -24.60 2.04
C ASP A 308 9.96 -25.22 0.68
N GLN A 309 8.66 -25.43 0.42
CA GLN A 309 8.21 -25.92 -0.88
C GLN A 309 8.08 -24.74 -1.86
N TYR A 310 8.81 -24.83 -2.97
CA TYR A 310 8.78 -23.83 -4.03
C TYR A 310 7.97 -24.35 -5.24
N PRO A 311 7.25 -23.44 -5.93
CA PRO A 311 6.54 -23.78 -7.16
C PRO A 311 7.51 -24.14 -8.28
N ALA A 312 7.04 -24.94 -9.24
CA ALA A 312 7.81 -25.20 -10.45
C ALA A 312 7.96 -23.89 -11.23
N PHE A 313 9.12 -23.66 -11.84
CA PHE A 313 9.34 -22.49 -12.67
C PHE A 313 10.19 -22.84 -13.90
N ASN A 314 10.12 -21.99 -14.91
CA ASN A 314 11.00 -22.03 -16.06
C ASN A 314 11.40 -20.60 -16.44
N LEU A 315 12.60 -20.47 -16.98
CA LEU A 315 13.16 -19.24 -17.51
C LEU A 315 13.74 -19.53 -18.89
N GLY A 316 13.15 -18.93 -19.92
CA GLY A 316 13.64 -18.95 -21.29
C GLY A 316 14.24 -17.61 -21.64
N LEU A 317 15.48 -17.62 -22.13
CA LEU A 317 16.11 -16.47 -22.78
C LEU A 317 16.42 -16.85 -24.22
N SER A 318 15.98 -16.03 -25.16
CA SER A 318 16.29 -16.20 -26.57
C SER A 318 16.97 -14.95 -27.11
N VAL A 319 17.97 -15.17 -27.95
CA VAL A 319 18.71 -14.12 -28.66
C VAL A 319 18.55 -14.35 -30.14
N LYS A 320 18.15 -13.30 -30.87
CA LYS A 320 18.08 -13.31 -32.32
C LYS A 320 19.04 -12.28 -32.89
N ASP A 321 19.74 -12.65 -33.96
CA ASP A 321 20.70 -11.78 -34.65
C ASP A 321 21.77 -11.18 -33.71
N GLY A 322 22.22 -11.99 -32.74
CA GLY A 322 23.21 -11.59 -31.74
C GLY A 322 24.63 -11.53 -32.28
N ALA A 323 25.36 -10.47 -31.95
CA ALA A 323 26.77 -10.25 -32.29
C ALA A 323 27.50 -9.55 -31.15
#